data_AF-A0A9E8D7C5-F1
#
_entry.id   AF-A0A9E8D7C5-F1
#
_cell.length_a   1.000
_cell.length_b   1.000
_cell.length_c   1.000
_cell.angle_alpha   90.00
_cell.angle_beta   90.00
_cell.angle_gamma   90.00
#
_symmetry.space_group_name_H-M   'P 1'
#
loop_
_entity.id
_entity.type
_entity.pdbx_description
1 polymer ?
#
loop_
_entity_poly.entity_id
_entity_poly.type
_entity_poly.pdbx_seq_one_letter_code
_entity_poly.pdbx_strand_id
1 'polypeptide(L)'
;MAALDRNPRGTTRTWCPPTVDEQVIVISPGGDLNAGVVHTGLFRDLHPAPSDNGDHFHAVMPDGAVIDYNHVEHHLKVDIPGDITINATGEIRITASGDMHLKGRNIYEN
;
A
#
# COMPACT_ATOMS: atom_id res chain seq x y z
N MET A 1 21.08 -0.84 7.28
CA MET A 1 20.73 -0.94 5.85
C MET A 1 19.49 -0.09 5.64
N ALA A 2 19.59 1.03 4.93
CA ALA A 2 18.44 1.90 4.68
C ALA A 2 17.74 1.41 3.40
N ALA A 3 16.50 0.93 3.52
CA ALA A 3 15.62 0.80 2.36
C ALA A 3 15.41 2.21 1.80
N LEU A 4 15.45 2.37 0.48
CA LEU A 4 15.09 3.64 -0.14
C LEU A 4 13.64 3.98 0.24
N ASP A 5 13.46 4.92 1.16
CA ASP A 5 12.23 5.71 1.20
C ASP A 5 12.07 6.30 -0.20
N ARG A 6 10.91 6.11 -0.83
CA ARG A 6 10.63 6.66 -2.16
C ARG A 6 10.67 8.20 -2.16
N ASN A 7 10.92 8.87 -1.03
CA ASN A 7 11.15 10.31 -0.96
C ASN A 7 12.10 10.78 0.18
N PRO A 8 13.43 10.71 0.05
CA PRO A 8 14.37 11.08 1.12
C PRO A 8 14.48 12.60 1.39
N ARG A 9 13.69 13.46 0.73
CA ARG A 9 13.69 14.93 0.91
C ARG A 9 12.30 15.56 1.07
N GLY A 10 11.23 14.76 1.07
CA GLY A 10 9.89 15.23 1.33
C GLY A 10 9.57 15.26 2.82
N THR A 11 8.62 16.10 3.20
CA THR A 11 7.97 16.02 4.52
C THR A 11 6.99 14.84 4.60
N THR A 12 6.55 14.33 3.44
CA THR A 12 5.78 13.08 3.33
C THR A 12 6.72 11.89 3.27
N ARG A 13 6.46 10.87 4.11
CA ARG A 13 7.25 9.64 4.21
C ARG A 13 6.35 8.43 4.03
N THR A 14 6.84 7.40 3.34
CA THR A 14 6.18 6.09 3.23
C THR A 14 7.12 5.01 3.74
N TRP A 15 6.58 4.06 4.51
CA TRP A 15 7.36 2.94 5.05
C TRP A 15 6.77 1.61 4.60
N CYS A 16 7.52 0.88 3.78
CA CYS A 16 7.26 -0.50 3.38
C CYS A 16 8.60 -1.25 3.49
N PRO A 17 8.89 -1.89 4.64
CA PRO A 17 10.18 -2.50 4.86
C PRO A 17 10.38 -3.72 3.97
N PRO A 18 11.64 -4.04 3.57
CA PRO A 18 11.92 -5.30 2.92
C PRO A 18 11.58 -6.48 3.83
N THR A 19 11.14 -7.57 3.21
CA THR A 19 10.95 -8.85 3.90
C THR A 19 12.19 -9.73 3.81
N VAL A 20 12.33 -10.68 4.74
CA VAL A 20 13.39 -11.70 4.65
C VAL A 20 13.19 -12.48 3.35
N ASP A 21 14.30 -12.81 2.69
CA ASP A 21 14.35 -13.49 1.39
C ASP A 21 13.80 -12.68 0.20
N GLU A 22 13.48 -11.39 0.38
CA GLU A 22 13.13 -10.48 -0.72
C GLU A 22 14.32 -10.22 -1.66
N GLN A 23 14.08 -10.29 -2.97
CA GLN A 23 15.09 -10.01 -3.99
C GLN A 23 15.24 -8.51 -4.15
N VAL A 24 16.49 -8.05 -4.17
CA VAL A 24 16.83 -6.64 -4.17
C VAL A 24 18.00 -6.33 -5.10
N ILE A 25 18.15 -5.05 -5.46
CA ILE A 25 19.35 -4.52 -6.10
C ILE A 25 20.14 -3.74 -5.06
N VAL A 26 21.45 -4.01 -4.96
CA VAL A 26 22.38 -3.17 -4.20
C VAL A 26 23.05 -2.19 -5.15
N ILE A 27 22.89 -0.90 -4.87
CA ILE A 27 23.51 0.19 -5.62
C ILE A 27 24.67 0.71 -4.80
N SER A 28 25.89 0.57 -5.33
CA SER A 28 27.14 0.93 -4.65
C SER A 28 27.89 1.99 -5.46
N PRO A 29 27.74 3.29 -5.11
CA PRO A 29 28.41 4.37 -5.82
C PRO A 29 29.93 4.15 -5.83
N GLY A 30 30.54 4.14 -7.01
CA GLY A 30 31.98 3.89 -7.17
C GLY A 30 32.44 2.48 -6.76
N GLY A 31 31.51 1.53 -6.58
CA GLY A 31 31.82 0.18 -6.12
C GLY A 31 32.04 0.05 -4.60
N ASP A 32 31.86 1.13 -3.83
CA ASP A 32 31.96 1.06 -2.37
C ASP A 32 30.69 0.47 -1.76
N LEU A 33 30.79 -0.78 -1.30
CA LEU A 33 29.68 -1.47 -0.63
C LEU A 33 29.33 -0.82 0.72
N ASN A 34 30.25 -0.11 1.38
CA ASN A 34 29.96 0.58 2.65
C ASN A 34 28.99 1.75 2.45
N ALA A 35 28.98 2.34 1.24
CA ALA A 35 28.03 3.37 0.82
C ALA A 35 26.82 2.78 0.07
N GLY A 36 26.63 1.45 0.12
CA GLY A 36 25.57 0.76 -0.60
C GLY A 36 24.17 1.13 -0.12
N VAL A 37 23.24 1.29 -1.07
CA VAL A 37 21.81 1.44 -0.83
C VAL A 37 21.03 0.30 -1.48
N VAL A 38 19.89 -0.06 -0.90
CA VAL A 38 19.08 -1.20 -1.35
C VAL A 38 17.81 -0.71 -2.02
N HIS A 39 17.57 -1.19 -3.24
CA HIS A 39 16.31 -1.02 -3.97
C HIS A 39 15.51 -2.33 -3.93
N THR A 40 14.29 -2.24 -3.43
CA THR A 40 13.35 -3.36 -3.19
C THR A 40 12.24 -3.38 -4.24
N GLY A 41 11.39 -4.43 -4.24
CA GLY A 41 10.23 -4.52 -5.12
C GLY A 41 10.48 -5.19 -6.47
N LEU A 42 11.48 -6.07 -6.58
CA LEU A 42 11.65 -6.92 -7.76
C LEU A 42 10.75 -8.16 -7.68
N PHE A 43 9.91 -8.35 -8.70
CA PHE A 43 9.12 -9.57 -8.85
C PHE A 43 9.99 -10.75 -9.31
N ARG A 44 9.61 -11.96 -8.90
CA ARG A 44 10.23 -13.23 -9.32
C ARG A 44 9.20 -14.36 -9.32
N ASP A 45 9.57 -15.55 -9.77
CA ASP A 45 8.65 -16.70 -9.85
C ASP A 45 7.97 -17.04 -8.51
N LEU A 46 8.71 -16.99 -7.39
CA LEU A 46 8.17 -17.24 -6.05
C LEU A 46 7.31 -16.08 -5.49
N HIS A 47 7.49 -14.87 -6.03
CA HIS A 47 6.76 -13.65 -5.63
C HIS A 47 6.42 -12.83 -6.88
N PRO A 48 5.44 -13.28 -7.69
CA PRO A 48 5.06 -12.62 -8.92
C PRO A 48 4.39 -11.27 -8.64
N ALA A 49 4.24 -10.46 -9.69
CA ALA A 49 3.41 -9.27 -9.60
C ALA A 49 1.98 -9.65 -9.16
N PRO A 50 1.36 -8.89 -8.25
CA PRO A 50 0.04 -9.24 -7.74
C PRO A 50 -1.09 -8.94 -8.76
N SER A 51 -0.76 -8.25 -9.85
CA SER A 51 -1.64 -8.01 -11.00
C SER A 51 -0.78 -7.76 -12.26
N ASP A 52 -1.30 -8.14 -13.42
CA ASP A 52 -0.80 -7.76 -14.75
C ASP A 52 -1.67 -6.68 -15.42
N ASN A 53 -2.75 -6.26 -14.76
CA ASN A 53 -3.65 -5.22 -15.25
C ASN A 53 -3.13 -3.82 -14.85
N GLY A 54 -2.71 -3.04 -15.85
CA GLY A 54 -2.25 -1.66 -15.70
C GLY A 54 -3.33 -0.67 -15.23
N ASP A 55 -4.59 -1.09 -15.20
CA ASP A 55 -5.71 -0.26 -14.75
C ASP A 55 -5.77 -0.12 -13.22
N HIS A 56 -5.09 -1.01 -12.50
CA HIS A 56 -5.17 -1.09 -11.04
C HIS A 56 -3.93 -0.52 -10.34
N PHE A 57 -4.15 0.28 -9.31
CA PHE A 57 -3.24 0.29 -8.17
C PHE A 57 -3.63 -0.86 -7.26
N HIS A 58 -2.76 -1.88 -7.12
CA HIS A 58 -3.08 -3.09 -6.39
C HIS A 58 -2.02 -3.40 -5.33
N ALA A 59 -2.40 -3.36 -4.06
CA ALA A 59 -1.55 -3.72 -2.92
C ALA A 59 -2.16 -4.91 -2.17
N VAL A 60 -1.37 -5.97 -2.01
CA VAL A 60 -1.73 -7.20 -1.28
C VAL A 60 -0.78 -7.39 -0.11
N MET A 61 -1.34 -7.60 1.07
CA MET A 61 -0.62 -7.70 2.34
C MET A 61 -0.47 -9.18 2.73
N PRO A 62 0.53 -9.57 3.55
CA PRO A 62 0.77 -10.97 3.90
C PRO A 62 -0.37 -11.68 4.64
N ASP A 63 -1.26 -10.92 5.27
CA ASP A 63 -2.47 -11.41 5.95
C ASP A 63 -3.68 -11.55 5.01
N GLY A 64 -3.52 -11.18 3.73
CA GLY A 64 -4.59 -11.18 2.74
C GLY A 64 -5.36 -9.85 2.64
N ALA A 65 -4.97 -8.81 3.37
CA ALA A 65 -5.57 -7.48 3.18
C ALA A 65 -5.28 -6.95 1.76
N VAL A 66 -6.23 -6.22 1.19
CA VAL A 66 -6.14 -5.67 -0.17
C VAL A 66 -6.58 -4.21 -0.19
N ILE A 67 -5.77 -3.37 -0.84
CA ILE A 67 -6.17 -2.03 -1.28
C ILE A 67 -6.03 -1.99 -2.80
N ASP A 68 -7.16 -1.78 -3.48
CA ASP A 68 -7.24 -1.85 -4.93
C ASP A 68 -8.02 -0.65 -5.50
N TYR A 69 -7.42 0.10 -6.42
CA TYR A 69 -8.09 1.18 -7.14
C TYR A 69 -7.99 0.97 -8.64
N ASN A 70 -9.14 0.75 -9.30
CA ASN A 70 -9.24 0.71 -10.75
C ASN A 70 -9.63 2.09 -11.28
N HIS A 71 -8.75 2.70 -12.09
CA HIS A 71 -8.96 4.05 -12.60
C HIS A 71 -9.87 4.12 -13.85
N VAL A 72 -10.12 3.00 -14.53
CA VAL A 72 -11.07 2.88 -15.65
C VAL A 72 -12.50 2.72 -15.14
N GLU A 73 -12.70 1.89 -14.11
CA GLU A 73 -14.01 1.66 -13.47
C GLU A 73 -14.34 2.72 -12.41
N HIS A 74 -13.35 3.54 -12.02
CA HIS A 74 -13.45 4.53 -10.95
C HIS A 74 -13.86 3.93 -9.60
N HIS A 75 -13.32 2.74 -9.28
CA HIS A 75 -13.72 1.97 -8.11
C HIS A 75 -12.54 1.73 -7.16
N LEU A 76 -12.72 2.09 -5.89
CA LEU A 76 -11.80 1.79 -4.79
C LEU A 76 -12.37 0.65 -3.94
N LYS A 77 -11.61 -0.43 -3.81
CA LYS A 77 -11.88 -1.53 -2.88
C LYS A 77 -10.83 -1.53 -1.76
N VAL A 78 -11.31 -1.58 -0.52
CA VAL A 78 -10.50 -1.79 0.68
C VAL A 78 -11.09 -3.00 1.41
N ASP A 79 -10.33 -4.10 1.47
CA ASP A 79 -10.79 -5.40 1.98
C ASP A 79 -9.79 -5.91 3.00
N ILE A 80 -10.19 -5.86 4.27
CA ILE A 80 -9.29 -6.00 5.41
C ILE A 80 -9.76 -7.17 6.28
N PRO A 81 -8.91 -8.19 6.53
CA PRO A 81 -9.18 -9.27 7.46
C PRO A 81 -8.95 -8.80 8.91
N GLY A 82 -9.74 -7.82 9.34
CA GLY A 82 -9.58 -7.17 10.65
C GLY A 82 -10.39 -5.89 10.77
N ASP A 83 -9.88 -4.97 11.59
CA ASP A 83 -10.54 -3.71 11.88
C ASP A 83 -10.01 -2.55 11.01
N ILE A 84 -10.90 -1.62 10.66
CA ILE A 84 -10.54 -0.35 10.02
C ILE A 84 -10.87 0.78 10.98
N THR A 85 -9.91 1.68 11.22
CA THR A 85 -10.12 2.90 12.02
C THR A 85 -9.90 4.13 11.15
N ILE A 86 -10.87 5.05 11.14
CA ILE A 86 -10.77 6.35 10.47
C ILE A 86 -10.93 7.43 11.54
N ASN A 87 -9.87 8.21 11.76
CA ASN A 87 -9.85 9.30 12.73
C ASN A 87 -9.72 10.65 12.02
N ALA A 88 -10.59 11.60 12.37
CA ALA A 88 -10.48 13.00 11.95
C ALA A 88 -10.75 13.91 13.15
N THR A 89 -9.95 14.97 13.31
CA THR A 89 -10.19 16.01 14.32
C THR A 89 -11.25 17.02 13.88
N GLY A 90 -11.50 17.09 12.57
CA GLY A 90 -12.60 17.83 11.98
C GLY A 90 -13.76 16.90 11.61
N GLU A 91 -14.43 17.20 10.50
CA GLU A 91 -15.59 16.46 10.01
C GLU A 91 -15.19 15.35 9.05
N ILE A 92 -15.85 14.19 9.17
CA ILE A 92 -15.88 13.15 8.15
C ILE A 92 -17.17 13.32 7.35
N ARG A 93 -17.08 13.68 6.07
CA ARG A 93 -18.22 13.74 5.15
C ARG A 93 -18.20 12.54 4.22
N ILE A 94 -19.29 11.79 4.16
CA ILE A 94 -19.51 10.67 3.25
C ILE A 94 -20.76 10.98 2.42
N THR A 95 -20.61 11.07 1.11
CA THR A 95 -21.71 11.43 0.20
C THR A 95 -21.75 10.43 -0.94
N ALA A 96 -22.94 9.89 -1.23
CA ALA A 96 -23.22 9.05 -2.38
C ALA A 96 -24.44 9.60 -3.12
N SER A 97 -24.40 9.60 -4.46
CA SER A 97 -25.58 9.91 -5.29
C SER A 97 -26.54 8.72 -5.40
N GLY A 98 -26.02 7.50 -5.18
CA GLY A 98 -26.78 6.26 -5.05
C GLY A 98 -26.89 5.80 -3.60
N ASP A 99 -27.08 4.50 -3.42
CA ASP A 99 -27.31 3.91 -2.12
C ASP A 99 -26.03 3.84 -1.26
N MET A 100 -26.19 4.09 0.03
CA MET A 100 -25.17 3.86 1.05
C MET A 100 -25.60 2.68 1.91
N HIS A 101 -24.86 1.57 1.83
CA HIS A 101 -25.12 0.39 2.64
C HIS A 101 -24.22 0.37 3.88
N LEU A 102 -24.82 0.44 5.06
CA LEU A 102 -24.14 0.28 6.34
C LEU A 102 -24.70 -0.94 7.05
N LYS A 103 -23.82 -1.86 7.46
CA LYS A 103 -24.19 -3.06 8.20
C LYS A 103 -23.20 -3.28 9.33
N GLY A 104 -23.72 -3.38 10.54
CA GLY A 104 -22.96 -3.69 11.74
C GLY A 104 -23.88 -4.25 12.81
N ARG A 105 -23.30 -4.79 13.88
CA ARG A 105 -24.09 -5.19 15.06
C ARG A 105 -24.79 -3.98 15.68
N ASN A 106 -24.06 -2.87 15.78
CA ASN A 106 -24.55 -1.58 16.25
C ASN A 106 -24.07 -0.51 15.27
N ILE A 107 -24.97 0.36 14.84
CA ILE A 107 -24.68 1.58 14.10
C ILE A 107 -25.21 2.71 14.97
N TYR A 108 -24.33 3.61 15.38
CA TYR A 108 -24.67 4.72 16.23
C TYR A 108 -24.76 5.97 15.37
N GLU A 109 -25.98 6.51 15.27
CA GLU A 109 -26.24 7.84 14.76
C GLU A 109 -26.52 8.69 15.99
N ASN A 110 -25.75 9.77 16.18
CA ASN A 110 -26.02 10.70 17.27
C ASN A 110 -27.31 11.48 17.02
#